data_AF-A0A951FB36-F1
#
_entry.id   AF-A0A951FB36-F1
#
_cell.length_a   1.000
_cell.length_b   1.000
_cell.length_c   1.000
_cell.angle_alpha   90.00
_cell.angle_beta   90.00
_cell.angle_gamma   90.00
#
_symmetry.space_group_name_H-M   'P 1'
#
loop_
_entity.id
_entity.type
_entity.pdbx_description
1 polymer ?
#
loop_
_entity_poly.entity_id
_entity_poly.type
_entity_poly.pdbx_seq_one_letter_code
_entity_poly.pdbx_strand_id
1 'polypeptide(L)'
;MTSQPYVFPDVSSEHQPPAPVKQKWPLSVWILPDGIFALIATLILSVIVMIAYIAVQVGGGANLQELFGPNGTSIPSGLLFGLLVAQNLGFVGIVLLRTRLIRKLPLQWLGLTAPQPLRLIGWGIIFGILFVSLNFLIGLIFSYFGINSDQADLFQMEQGDTLGQTLMFLGAVVAAPIGEELFFRGYAFKALRENSSRRTIAVIAIQLLVVIGLPLLGLLAFSAYTWSDVSLLVVSLIAALGLSALVPSTRVRAYLISSAFFAVVHLSGINQGAIALLAATFIGGLCLAGAYDRTGSILPSIIAHAINNSVAFGQLIYCVNAYGSVQNCG
;
A
#
# COMPACT_ATOMS: atom_id res chain seq x y z
N MET A 1 -65.33 23.56 -26.42
CA MET A 1 -63.98 23.90 -25.91
C MET A 1 -63.44 22.68 -25.19
N THR A 2 -62.62 21.88 -25.88
CA THR A 2 -61.96 20.69 -25.32
C THR A 2 -60.49 21.05 -25.10
N SER A 3 -60.09 21.24 -23.84
CA SER A 3 -58.71 21.52 -23.47
C SER A 3 -57.86 20.25 -23.61
N GLN A 4 -56.94 20.25 -24.56
CA GLN A 4 -55.86 19.26 -24.62
C GLN A 4 -54.91 19.49 -23.44
N PRO A 5 -54.48 18.45 -22.71
CA PRO A 5 -53.49 18.60 -21.64
C PRO A 5 -52.12 18.96 -22.23
N TYR A 6 -51.45 19.93 -21.62
CA TYR A 6 -50.08 20.32 -21.95
C TYR A 6 -49.12 19.20 -21.52
N VAL A 7 -48.47 18.57 -22.51
CA VAL A 7 -47.44 17.55 -22.28
C VAL A 7 -46.10 18.27 -22.12
N PHE A 8 -45.49 18.16 -20.93
CA PHE A 8 -44.13 18.65 -20.73
C PHE A 8 -43.15 17.81 -21.57
N PRO A 9 -42.20 18.44 -22.30
CA PRO A 9 -41.16 17.70 -23.00
C PRO A 9 -40.29 16.92 -22.00
N ASP A 10 -39.99 15.67 -22.35
CA ASP A 10 -39.13 14.78 -21.58
C ASP A 10 -37.69 15.32 -21.57
N VAL A 11 -37.26 15.84 -20.42
CA VAL A 11 -35.91 16.42 -20.20
C VAL A 11 -34.85 15.31 -20.01
N SER A 12 -35.21 14.03 -20.10
CA SER A 12 -34.27 12.93 -19.83
C SER A 12 -33.26 12.62 -20.94
N SER A 13 -33.39 13.24 -22.13
CA SER A 13 -32.50 12.95 -23.26
C SER A 13 -31.24 13.82 -23.37
N GLU A 14 -31.11 14.86 -22.54
CA GLU A 14 -30.12 15.93 -22.78
C GLU A 14 -29.00 16.00 -21.73
N HIS A 15 -28.41 14.85 -21.36
CA HIS A 15 -27.02 14.74 -20.87
C HIS A 15 -26.69 13.28 -20.52
N GLN A 16 -26.79 12.37 -21.50
CA GLN A 16 -26.06 11.12 -21.34
C GLN A 16 -24.57 11.43 -21.50
N PRO A 17 -23.72 11.24 -20.47
CA PRO A 17 -22.29 11.42 -20.63
C PRO A 17 -21.83 10.52 -21.79
N PRO A 18 -20.92 11.00 -22.65
CA PRO A 18 -20.49 10.25 -23.82
C PRO A 18 -20.06 8.85 -23.39
N ALA A 19 -20.53 7.84 -24.13
CA ALA A 19 -20.20 6.45 -23.85
C ALA A 19 -18.67 6.33 -23.70
N PRO A 20 -18.18 5.73 -22.59
CA PRO A 20 -16.74 5.69 -22.33
C PRO A 20 -16.04 5.05 -23.51
N VAL A 21 -15.06 5.75 -24.08
CA VAL A 21 -14.23 5.25 -25.18
C VAL A 21 -13.73 3.87 -24.79
N LYS A 22 -14.11 2.84 -25.57
CA LYS A 22 -13.67 1.45 -25.34
C LYS A 22 -12.16 1.41 -25.41
N GLN A 23 -11.51 1.46 -24.24
CA GLN A 23 -10.07 1.40 -24.18
C GLN A 23 -9.60 -0.02 -24.45
N LYS A 24 -8.58 -0.15 -25.29
CA LYS A 24 -8.09 -1.45 -25.82
C LYS A 24 -7.63 -2.40 -24.71
N TRP A 25 -7.14 -1.86 -23.59
CA TRP A 25 -6.70 -2.62 -22.41
C TRP A 25 -7.37 -2.13 -21.13
N PRO A 26 -7.84 -3.06 -20.26
CA PRO A 26 -8.41 -2.70 -18.96
C PRO A 26 -7.32 -2.14 -18.03
N LEU A 27 -7.69 -1.32 -17.06
CA LEU A 27 -6.72 -0.76 -16.11
C LEU A 27 -6.02 -1.83 -15.26
N SER A 28 -6.66 -2.98 -15.05
CA SER A 28 -6.10 -4.04 -14.22
C SER A 28 -4.81 -4.64 -14.76
N VAL A 29 -4.56 -4.64 -16.07
CA VAL A 29 -3.26 -5.11 -16.62
C VAL A 29 -2.12 -4.10 -16.41
N TRP A 30 -2.45 -2.87 -16.01
CA TRP A 30 -1.47 -1.80 -15.76
C TRP A 30 -1.06 -1.70 -14.29
N ILE A 31 -1.70 -2.44 -13.38
CA ILE A 31 -1.40 -2.39 -11.94
C ILE A 31 0.08 -2.64 -11.66
N LEU A 32 0.66 -3.70 -12.23
CA LEU A 32 2.08 -4.02 -12.01
C LEU A 32 3.04 -3.05 -12.73
N PRO A 33 2.85 -2.72 -14.03
CA PRO A 33 3.64 -1.67 -14.67
C PRO A 33 3.61 -0.35 -13.90
N ASP A 34 2.45 0.08 -13.42
CA ASP A 34 2.30 1.32 -12.66
C ASP A 34 2.94 1.21 -11.27
N GLY A 35 2.89 0.04 -10.63
CA GLY A 35 3.66 -0.23 -9.42
C GLY A 35 5.17 -0.07 -9.65
N ILE A 36 5.71 -0.61 -10.75
CA ILE A 36 7.13 -0.45 -11.11
C ILE A 36 7.47 1.01 -11.39
N PHE A 37 6.65 1.71 -12.17
CA PHE A 37 6.85 3.14 -12.40
C PHE A 37 6.79 3.95 -11.10
N ALA A 38 5.91 3.58 -10.16
CA ALA A 38 5.84 4.21 -8.84
C ALA A 38 7.09 3.94 -8.01
N LEU A 39 7.65 2.74 -8.06
CA LEU A 39 8.91 2.40 -7.39
C LEU A 39 10.09 3.19 -7.99
N ILE A 40 10.17 3.29 -9.32
CA ILE A 40 11.20 4.10 -10.00
C ILE A 40 11.05 5.58 -9.63
N ALA A 41 9.84 6.12 -9.67
CA ALA A 41 9.56 7.50 -9.29
C ALA A 41 9.94 7.76 -7.81
N THR A 42 9.59 6.83 -6.93
CA THR A 42 9.96 6.86 -5.51
C THR A 42 11.47 6.86 -5.33
N LEU A 43 12.21 6.01 -6.05
CA LEU A 43 13.66 5.96 -5.96
C LEU A 43 14.29 7.29 -6.39
N ILE A 44 13.83 7.86 -7.49
CA ILE A 44 14.30 9.17 -7.97
C ILE A 44 14.02 10.26 -6.93
N LEU A 45 12.78 10.33 -6.42
CA LEU A 45 12.41 11.31 -5.40
C LEU A 45 13.19 11.12 -4.09
N SER A 46 13.44 9.88 -3.69
CA SER A 46 14.23 9.54 -2.50
C SER A 46 15.67 10.01 -2.62
N VAL A 47 16.30 9.81 -3.79
CA VAL A 47 17.65 10.33 -4.07
C VAL A 47 17.67 11.86 -4.02
N ILE A 48 16.67 12.52 -4.60
CA ILE A 48 16.56 13.99 -4.56
C ILE A 48 16.42 14.49 -3.11
N VAL A 49 15.54 13.88 -2.32
CA VAL A 49 15.33 14.24 -0.91
C VAL A 49 16.61 14.00 -0.10
N MET A 50 17.30 12.89 -0.32
CA MET A 50 18.56 12.58 0.35
C MET A 50 19.64 13.61 0.03
N ILE A 51 19.83 13.96 -1.25
CA ILE A 51 20.80 14.99 -1.67
C ILE A 51 20.43 16.34 -1.06
N ALA A 52 19.16 16.74 -1.12
CA ALA A 52 18.70 18.00 -0.57
C ALA A 52 18.90 18.07 0.95
N TYR A 53 18.57 17.00 1.67
CA TYR A 53 18.78 16.90 3.12
C TYR A 53 20.26 17.06 3.48
N ILE A 54 21.14 16.29 2.83
CA ILE A 54 22.59 16.37 3.07
C ILE A 54 23.11 17.79 2.75
N ALA A 55 22.70 18.38 1.64
CA ALA A 55 23.14 19.72 1.25
C ALA A 55 22.73 20.79 2.28
N VAL A 56 21.51 20.70 2.83
CA VAL A 56 21.04 21.62 3.88
C VAL A 56 21.84 21.45 5.16
N GLN A 57 22.07 20.21 5.61
CA GLN A 57 22.77 19.95 6.86
C GLN A 57 24.25 20.33 6.78
N VAL A 58 24.92 19.97 5.68
CA VAL A 58 26.32 20.35 5.43
C VAL A 58 26.46 21.87 5.27
N GLY A 59 25.52 22.51 4.57
CA GLY A 59 25.47 23.98 4.48
C GLY A 59 25.24 24.67 5.83
N GLY A 60 24.59 23.97 6.78
CA GLY A 60 24.43 24.38 8.17
C GLY A 60 25.63 24.09 9.08
N GLY A 61 26.70 23.49 8.55
CA GLY A 61 27.95 23.21 9.28
C GLY A 61 28.08 21.79 9.83
N ALA A 62 27.11 20.91 9.60
CA ALA A 62 27.22 19.50 10.00
C ALA A 62 28.22 18.75 9.10
N ASN A 63 28.97 17.80 9.66
CA ASN A 63 29.78 16.89 8.86
C ASN A 63 29.03 15.56 8.59
N LEU A 64 29.47 14.80 7.58
CA LEU A 64 28.80 13.55 7.20
C LEU A 64 28.84 12.48 8.31
N GLN A 65 29.86 12.52 9.16
CA GLN A 65 30.04 11.52 10.22
C GLN A 65 29.13 11.78 11.42
N GLU A 66 28.79 13.04 11.69
CA GLU A 66 27.72 13.43 12.61
C GLU A 66 26.34 13.03 12.08
N LEU A 67 26.12 13.13 10.77
CA LEU A 67 24.82 12.83 10.16
C LEU A 67 24.52 11.32 10.09
N PHE A 68 25.51 10.51 9.74
CA PHE A 68 25.32 9.07 9.51
C PHE A 68 25.99 8.19 10.56
N GLY A 69 26.57 8.79 11.60
CA GLY A 69 27.30 8.11 12.64
C GLY A 69 28.67 7.59 12.17
N PRO A 70 29.47 7.03 13.09
CA PRO A 70 30.84 6.63 12.82
C PRO A 70 30.99 5.60 11.69
N ASN A 71 29.97 4.75 11.51
CA ASN A 71 29.95 3.68 10.51
C ASN A 71 29.03 3.98 9.30
N GLY A 72 28.39 5.14 9.24
CA GLY A 72 27.47 5.49 8.15
C GLY A 72 26.12 4.75 8.18
N THR A 73 25.78 4.10 9.30
CA THR A 73 24.61 3.20 9.40
C THR A 73 23.38 3.83 10.03
N SER A 74 23.51 4.96 10.73
CA SER A 74 22.36 5.61 11.35
C SER A 74 21.68 6.54 10.34
N ILE A 75 20.36 6.42 10.18
CA ILE A 75 19.59 7.32 9.32
C ILE A 75 18.85 8.31 10.20
N PRO A 76 19.10 9.62 10.09
CA PRO A 76 18.37 10.62 10.86
C PRO A 76 16.85 10.51 10.64
N SER A 77 16.08 10.62 11.70
CA SER A 77 14.62 10.50 11.67
C SER A 77 13.93 11.51 10.74
N GLY A 78 14.46 12.73 10.66
CA GLY A 78 14.01 13.74 9.68
C GLY A 78 14.23 13.31 8.23
N LEU A 79 15.34 12.63 7.93
CA LEU A 79 15.59 12.07 6.60
C LEU A 79 14.65 10.88 6.33
N LEU A 80 14.48 9.96 7.29
CA LEU A 80 13.53 8.84 7.16
C LEU A 80 12.11 9.33 6.86
N PHE A 81 11.64 10.35 7.57
CA PHE A 81 10.34 10.95 7.31
C PHE A 81 10.26 11.56 5.89
N GLY A 82 11.29 12.29 5.47
CA GLY A 82 11.37 12.83 4.11
C GLY A 82 11.30 11.75 3.03
N LEU A 83 12.02 10.63 3.23
CA LEU A 83 12.00 9.47 2.34
C LEU A 83 10.63 8.81 2.28
N LEU A 84 9.96 8.66 3.43
CA LEU A 84 8.60 8.13 3.51
C LEU A 84 7.59 9.01 2.75
N VAL A 85 7.70 10.34 2.86
CA VAL A 85 6.87 11.28 2.10
C VAL A 85 7.17 11.16 0.61
N ALA A 86 8.45 11.11 0.21
CA ALA A 86 8.87 10.94 -1.18
C ALA A 86 8.30 9.66 -1.81
N GLN A 87 8.32 8.55 -1.07
CA GLN A 87 7.70 7.29 -1.48
C GLN A 87 6.21 7.45 -1.72
N ASN A 88 5.48 8.02 -0.77
CA ASN A 88 4.04 8.23 -0.93
C ASN A 88 3.71 9.12 -2.12
N LEU A 89 4.49 10.19 -2.34
CA LEU A 89 4.32 11.07 -3.50
C LEU A 89 4.57 10.34 -4.82
N GLY A 90 5.55 9.43 -4.88
CA GLY A 90 5.82 8.60 -6.06
C GLY A 90 4.60 7.74 -6.44
N PHE A 91 4.03 7.03 -5.47
CA PHE A 91 2.83 6.21 -5.67
C PHE A 91 1.60 7.04 -6.06
N VAL A 92 1.32 8.12 -5.32
CA VAL A 92 0.20 9.03 -5.63
C VAL A 92 0.37 9.64 -7.02
N GLY A 93 1.58 10.11 -7.34
CA GLY A 93 1.90 10.76 -8.62
C GLY A 93 1.64 9.86 -9.82
N ILE A 94 2.08 8.60 -9.78
CA ILE A 94 1.86 7.65 -10.88
C ILE A 94 0.38 7.28 -11.01
N VAL A 95 -0.34 7.10 -9.90
CA VAL A 95 -1.79 6.83 -9.95
C VAL A 95 -2.53 7.99 -10.58
N LEU A 96 -2.24 9.24 -10.18
CA LEU A 96 -2.87 10.42 -10.74
C LEU A 96 -2.47 10.64 -12.20
N LEU A 97 -1.21 10.44 -12.56
CA LEU A 97 -0.75 10.47 -13.96
C LEU A 97 -1.54 9.47 -14.80
N ARG A 98 -1.61 8.20 -14.38
CA ARG A 98 -2.33 7.15 -15.11
C ARG A 98 -3.81 7.47 -15.21
N THR A 99 -4.47 7.73 -14.09
CA THR A 99 -5.94 7.81 -14.05
C THR A 99 -6.46 9.16 -14.53
N ARG A 100 -5.87 10.27 -14.08
CA ARG A 100 -6.36 11.62 -14.37
C ARG A 100 -5.81 12.16 -15.69
N LEU A 101 -4.53 12.01 -15.97
CA LEU A 101 -3.90 12.62 -17.15
C LEU A 101 -3.99 11.73 -18.39
N ILE A 102 -3.67 10.43 -18.25
CA ILE A 102 -3.68 9.49 -19.38
C ILE A 102 -5.09 8.97 -19.65
N ARG A 103 -5.78 8.48 -18.61
CA ARG A 103 -7.10 7.84 -18.77
C ARG A 103 -8.28 8.82 -18.65
N LYS A 104 -8.01 10.08 -18.25
CA LYS A 104 -9.00 11.16 -18.11
C LYS A 104 -10.19 10.80 -17.23
N LEU A 105 -9.96 9.96 -16.21
CA LEU A 105 -10.98 9.55 -15.27
C LEU A 105 -11.20 10.64 -14.21
N PRO A 106 -12.41 10.75 -13.66
CA PRO A 106 -12.70 11.63 -12.54
C PRO A 106 -12.03 11.12 -11.26
N LEU A 107 -11.70 12.02 -10.32
CA LEU A 107 -11.14 11.62 -9.02
C LEU A 107 -12.11 10.78 -8.20
N GLN A 108 -13.43 10.95 -8.39
CA GLN A 108 -14.43 10.08 -7.77
C GLN A 108 -14.29 8.62 -8.23
N TRP A 109 -13.69 8.38 -9.39
CA TRP A 109 -13.35 7.02 -9.80
C TRP A 109 -12.34 6.39 -8.85
N LEU A 110 -11.39 7.13 -8.28
CA LEU A 110 -10.47 6.59 -7.26
C LEU A 110 -11.14 6.39 -5.89
N GLY A 111 -12.44 6.66 -5.75
CA GLY A 111 -13.13 6.63 -4.47
C GLY A 111 -12.79 7.83 -3.57
N LEU A 112 -12.20 8.89 -4.13
CA LEU A 112 -11.99 10.18 -3.46
C LEU A 112 -13.32 10.92 -3.34
N THR A 113 -14.21 10.37 -2.52
CA THR A 113 -15.53 10.91 -2.22
C THR A 113 -15.84 10.71 -0.75
N ALA A 114 -16.54 11.66 -0.13
CA ALA A 114 -16.96 11.53 1.27
C ALA A 114 -18.45 11.86 1.45
N PRO A 115 -19.37 11.15 0.77
CA PRO A 115 -20.79 11.30 1.05
C PRO A 115 -21.07 10.83 2.47
N GLN A 116 -21.72 11.67 3.28
CA GLN A 116 -22.03 11.37 4.69
C GLN A 116 -20.76 11.01 5.51
N PRO A 117 -19.83 11.97 5.71
CA PRO A 117 -18.50 11.70 6.25
C PRO A 117 -18.53 10.97 7.61
N LEU A 118 -19.48 11.30 8.49
CA LEU A 118 -19.64 10.63 9.77
C LEU A 118 -19.93 9.12 9.64
N ARG A 119 -20.71 8.72 8.64
CA ARG A 119 -21.00 7.30 8.38
C ARG A 119 -19.77 6.58 7.83
N LEU A 120 -18.98 7.25 7.00
CA LEU A 120 -17.72 6.72 6.49
C LEU A 120 -16.69 6.57 7.61
N ILE A 121 -16.61 7.53 8.53
CA ILE A 121 -15.80 7.45 9.75
C ILE A 121 -16.25 6.24 10.59
N GLY A 122 -17.55 6.07 10.81
CA GLY A 122 -18.10 4.91 11.52
C GLY A 122 -17.68 3.58 10.90
N TRP A 123 -17.78 3.44 9.57
CA TRP A 123 -17.27 2.25 8.88
C TRP A 123 -15.75 2.09 9.01
N GLY A 124 -14.99 3.19 8.91
CA GLY A 124 -13.54 3.17 9.10
C GLY A 124 -13.14 2.68 10.48
N ILE A 125 -13.84 3.12 11.53
CA ILE A 125 -13.62 2.65 12.91
C ILE A 125 -13.96 1.16 13.04
N ILE A 126 -15.12 0.72 12.51
CA ILE A 126 -15.52 -0.71 12.57
C ILE A 126 -14.48 -1.59 11.90
N PHE A 127 -14.06 -1.26 10.67
CA PHE A 127 -13.05 -2.01 9.95
C PHE A 127 -11.66 -1.87 10.58
N GLY A 128 -11.34 -0.73 11.20
CA GLY A 128 -10.10 -0.53 11.95
C GLY A 128 -10.01 -1.42 13.18
N ILE A 129 -11.07 -1.51 13.99
CA ILE A 129 -11.14 -2.42 15.14
C ILE A 129 -11.02 -3.87 14.67
N LEU A 130 -11.72 -4.24 13.61
CA LEU A 130 -11.61 -5.58 13.02
C LEU A 130 -10.18 -5.88 12.56
N PHE A 131 -9.55 -4.94 11.87
CA PHE A 131 -8.18 -5.08 11.36
C PHE A 131 -7.19 -5.27 12.53
N VAL A 132 -7.22 -4.40 13.54
CA VAL A 132 -6.38 -4.53 14.74
C VAL A 132 -6.61 -5.87 15.45
N SER A 133 -7.86 -6.26 15.63
CA SER A 133 -8.22 -7.51 16.33
C SER A 133 -7.69 -8.74 15.61
N LEU A 134 -7.80 -8.78 14.27
CA LEU A 134 -7.31 -9.88 13.46
C LEU A 134 -5.78 -9.92 13.43
N ASN A 135 -5.12 -8.75 13.28
CA ASN A 135 -3.67 -8.66 13.37
C ASN A 135 -3.15 -9.15 14.72
N PHE A 136 -3.80 -8.74 15.82
CA PHE A 136 -3.45 -9.20 17.15
C PHE A 136 -3.59 -10.73 17.29
N LEU A 137 -4.71 -11.30 16.81
CA LEU A 137 -4.93 -12.74 16.85
C LEU A 137 -3.88 -13.51 16.03
N ILE A 138 -3.54 -13.03 14.84
CA ILE A 138 -2.48 -13.62 13.99
C ILE A 138 -1.13 -13.54 14.70
N GLY A 139 -0.82 -12.39 15.30
CA GLY A 139 0.38 -12.20 16.11
C GLY A 139 0.48 -13.20 17.26
N LEU A 140 -0.61 -13.42 18.01
CA LEU A 140 -0.65 -14.43 19.08
C LEU A 140 -0.40 -15.84 18.55
N ILE A 141 -1.01 -16.20 17.42
CA ILE A 141 -0.85 -17.53 16.81
C ILE A 141 0.62 -17.76 16.41
N PHE A 142 1.23 -16.81 15.70
CA PHE A 142 2.62 -16.97 15.25
C PHE A 142 3.62 -16.88 16.42
N SER A 143 3.38 -16.01 17.39
CA SER A 143 4.20 -15.90 18.59
C SER A 143 4.17 -17.18 19.43
N TYR A 144 3.03 -17.88 19.50
CA TYR A 144 2.93 -19.21 20.11
C TYR A 144 3.87 -20.24 19.45
N PHE A 145 4.12 -20.12 18.14
CA PHE A 145 5.09 -20.96 17.42
C PHE A 145 6.52 -20.38 17.42
N GLY A 146 6.79 -19.32 18.19
CA GLY A 146 8.10 -18.67 18.23
C GLY A 146 8.44 -17.88 16.96
N ILE A 147 7.45 -17.52 16.15
CA ILE A 147 7.63 -16.76 14.91
C ILE A 147 7.25 -15.30 15.18
N ASN A 148 8.26 -14.46 15.41
CA ASN A 148 8.10 -13.01 15.58
C ASN A 148 8.73 -12.29 14.37
N SER A 149 8.12 -11.18 13.93
CA SER A 149 8.64 -10.39 12.81
C SER A 149 9.58 -9.29 13.30
N ASP A 150 10.69 -9.10 12.59
CA ASP A 150 11.68 -8.03 12.83
C ASP A 150 11.30 -6.71 12.15
N GLN A 151 10.05 -6.52 11.72
CA GLN A 151 9.61 -5.31 11.02
C GLN A 151 9.86 -4.02 11.83
N ALA A 152 9.73 -4.08 13.16
CA ALA A 152 9.93 -2.93 14.02
C ALA A 152 11.37 -2.36 13.91
N ASP A 153 12.36 -3.24 13.68
CA ASP A 153 13.78 -2.88 13.60
C ASP A 153 14.10 -1.96 12.41
N LEU A 154 13.24 -1.96 11.39
CA LEU A 154 13.39 -1.10 10.22
C LEU A 154 13.19 0.40 10.53
N PHE A 155 12.55 0.75 11.64
CA PHE A 155 12.21 2.14 11.96
C PHE A 155 13.26 2.88 12.80
N GLN A 156 14.31 2.19 13.27
CA GLN A 156 15.48 2.76 13.98
C GLN A 156 15.13 3.91 14.95
N MET A 157 14.16 3.69 15.84
CA MET A 157 13.72 4.70 16.81
C MET A 157 14.56 4.63 18.08
N GLU A 158 15.02 5.78 18.55
CA GLU A 158 15.82 5.93 19.77
C GLU A 158 15.05 6.69 20.86
N GLN A 159 15.32 6.36 22.12
CA GLN A 159 14.77 7.08 23.26
C GLN A 159 15.23 8.54 23.25
N GLY A 160 14.29 9.46 23.52
CA GLY A 160 14.58 10.90 23.61
C GLY A 160 14.46 11.67 22.29
N ASP A 161 14.48 11.02 21.12
CA ASP A 161 14.21 11.66 19.82
C ASP A 161 12.70 11.90 19.62
N THR A 162 12.13 12.81 20.41
CA THR A 162 10.68 13.08 20.41
C THR A 162 10.21 13.61 19.06
N LEU A 163 11.01 14.45 18.39
CA LEU A 163 10.67 14.99 17.09
C LEU A 163 10.67 13.88 16.04
N GLY A 164 11.71 13.04 16.00
CA GLY A 164 11.79 11.92 15.08
C GLY A 164 10.66 10.91 15.27
N GLN A 165 10.40 10.51 16.51
CA GLN A 165 9.28 9.62 16.85
C GLN A 165 7.94 10.23 16.39
N THR A 166 7.73 11.53 16.59
CA THR A 166 6.51 12.24 16.16
C THR A 166 6.37 12.27 14.63
N LEU A 167 7.45 12.60 13.92
CA LEU A 167 7.46 12.63 12.45
C LEU A 167 7.20 11.25 11.87
N MET A 168 7.85 10.22 12.41
CA MET A 168 7.63 8.83 11.98
C MET A 168 6.19 8.38 12.26
N PHE A 169 5.63 8.72 13.42
CA PHE A 169 4.23 8.44 13.74
C PHE A 169 3.29 9.12 12.72
N LEU A 170 3.45 10.42 12.47
CA LEU A 170 2.61 11.15 11.50
C LEU A 170 2.78 10.59 10.08
N GLY A 171 4.01 10.27 9.70
CA GLY A 171 4.32 9.65 8.43
C GLY A 171 3.61 8.31 8.25
N ALA A 172 3.74 7.40 9.21
CA ALA A 172 3.19 6.05 9.13
C ALA A 172 1.68 5.99 9.39
N VAL A 173 1.11 6.89 10.19
CA VAL A 173 -0.31 6.90 10.56
C VAL A 173 -1.15 7.73 9.59
N VAL A 174 -0.57 8.76 8.97
CA VAL A 174 -1.30 9.69 8.10
C VAL A 174 -0.82 9.60 6.66
N ALA A 175 0.46 9.88 6.40
CA ALA A 175 0.96 9.99 5.03
C ALA A 175 0.92 8.65 4.28
N ALA A 176 1.40 7.57 4.91
CA ALA A 176 1.44 6.24 4.33
C ALA A 176 0.03 5.70 3.99
N PRO A 177 -0.96 5.68 4.90
CA PRO A 177 -2.30 5.22 4.58
C PRO A 177 -2.95 5.99 3.43
N ILE A 178 -2.72 7.30 3.31
CA ILE A 178 -3.29 8.09 2.20
C ILE A 178 -2.73 7.62 0.85
N GLY A 179 -1.40 7.49 0.74
CA GLY A 179 -0.76 7.09 -0.51
C GLY A 179 -1.05 5.64 -0.87
N GLU A 180 -0.94 4.76 0.11
CA GLU A 180 -1.17 3.32 -0.06
C GLU A 180 -2.62 3.01 -0.40
N GLU A 181 -3.60 3.53 0.33
CA GLU A 181 -5.01 3.23 0.04
C GLU A 181 -5.46 3.83 -1.31
N LEU A 182 -4.86 4.94 -1.75
CA LEU A 182 -5.09 5.48 -3.09
C LEU A 182 -4.61 4.50 -4.18
N PHE A 183 -3.40 3.95 -4.04
CA PHE A 183 -2.88 2.96 -4.99
C PHE A 183 -3.62 1.63 -4.91
N PHE A 184 -3.73 1.05 -3.72
CA PHE A 184 -4.22 -0.31 -3.55
C PHE A 184 -5.74 -0.42 -3.64
N ARG A 185 -6.51 0.53 -3.07
CA ARG A 185 -7.99 0.45 -3.08
C ARG A 185 -8.60 1.30 -4.17
N GLY A 186 -8.20 2.57 -4.22
CA GLY A 186 -8.69 3.52 -5.21
C GLY A 186 -8.39 3.08 -6.63
N TYR A 187 -7.15 2.64 -6.89
CA TYR A 187 -6.71 2.21 -8.22
C TYR A 187 -6.76 0.69 -8.43
N ALA A 188 -5.90 -0.08 -7.76
CA ALA A 188 -5.68 -1.50 -8.07
C ALA A 188 -6.92 -2.38 -7.81
N PHE A 189 -7.50 -2.31 -6.61
CA PHE A 189 -8.71 -3.06 -6.27
C PHE A 189 -9.87 -2.69 -7.19
N LYS A 190 -10.09 -1.38 -7.44
CA LYS A 190 -11.15 -0.94 -8.33
C LYS A 190 -10.96 -1.44 -9.77
N ALA A 191 -9.75 -1.34 -10.31
CA ALA A 191 -9.44 -1.86 -11.64
C ALA A 191 -9.71 -3.37 -11.75
N LEU A 192 -9.41 -4.14 -10.70
CA LEU A 192 -9.72 -5.59 -10.61
C LEU A 192 -11.22 -5.87 -10.45
N ARG A 193 -11.97 -5.02 -9.73
CA ARG A 193 -13.43 -5.12 -9.60
C ARG A 193 -14.14 -4.90 -10.93
N GLU A 194 -13.62 -4.00 -11.76
CA GLU A 194 -14.14 -3.72 -13.09
C GLU A 194 -13.75 -4.81 -14.10
N ASN A 195 -12.51 -5.30 -14.04
CA ASN A 195 -12.05 -6.37 -14.92
C ASN A 195 -10.97 -7.24 -14.29
N SER A 196 -11.33 -8.45 -13.88
CA SER A 196 -10.39 -9.52 -13.52
C SER A 196 -10.66 -10.78 -14.34
N SER A 197 -10.85 -10.63 -15.66
CA SER A 197 -11.04 -11.78 -16.55
C SER A 197 -9.85 -12.76 -16.46
N ARG A 198 -10.06 -14.04 -16.83
CA ARG A 198 -8.97 -15.04 -16.84
C ARG A 198 -7.78 -14.59 -17.70
N ARG A 199 -8.03 -13.89 -18.81
CA ARG A 199 -6.97 -13.31 -19.67
C ARG A 199 -6.19 -12.23 -18.94
N THR A 200 -6.90 -11.32 -18.25
CA THR A 200 -6.28 -10.27 -17.41
C THR A 200 -5.39 -10.90 -16.35
N ILE A 201 -5.87 -11.92 -15.64
CA ILE A 201 -5.12 -12.59 -14.58
C ILE A 201 -3.90 -13.30 -15.15
N ALA A 202 -4.03 -13.97 -16.31
CA ALA A 202 -2.89 -14.58 -16.99
C ALA A 202 -1.82 -13.55 -17.36
N VAL A 203 -2.22 -12.37 -17.87
CA VAL A 203 -1.28 -11.27 -18.16
C VAL A 203 -0.57 -10.79 -16.89
N ILE A 204 -1.32 -10.57 -15.80
CA ILE A 204 -0.74 -10.17 -14.50
C ILE A 204 0.23 -11.23 -13.98
N ALA A 205 -0.11 -12.52 -14.08
CA ALA A 205 0.76 -13.61 -13.67
C ALA A 205 2.06 -13.67 -14.50
N ILE A 206 1.96 -13.47 -15.83
CA ILE A 206 3.15 -13.37 -16.71
C ILE A 206 4.01 -12.17 -16.33
N GLN A 207 3.40 -11.02 -16.04
CA GLN A 207 4.14 -9.84 -15.59
C GLN A 207 4.92 -10.11 -14.30
N LEU A 208 4.34 -10.78 -13.31
CA LEU A 208 5.08 -11.17 -12.10
C LEU A 208 6.20 -12.17 -12.37
N LEU A 209 5.95 -13.16 -13.23
CA LEU A 209 6.98 -14.11 -13.63
C LEU A 209 8.17 -13.39 -14.27
N VAL A 210 7.92 -12.40 -15.12
CA VAL A 210 8.98 -11.62 -15.79
C VAL A 210 9.69 -10.68 -14.82
N VAL A 211 8.95 -9.97 -13.97
CA VAL A 211 9.49 -8.92 -13.11
C VAL A 211 10.23 -9.50 -11.90
N ILE A 212 9.71 -10.60 -11.34
CA ILE A 212 10.24 -11.17 -10.10
C ILE A 212 10.91 -12.52 -10.38
N GLY A 213 10.31 -13.38 -11.19
CA GLY A 213 10.81 -14.74 -11.44
C GLY A 213 12.11 -14.79 -12.25
N LEU A 214 12.21 -14.06 -13.37
CA LEU A 214 13.39 -14.11 -14.24
C LEU A 214 14.66 -13.50 -13.60
N PRO A 215 14.60 -12.34 -12.92
CA PRO A 215 15.76 -11.83 -12.18
C PRO A 215 16.20 -12.76 -11.04
N LEU A 216 15.25 -13.43 -10.35
CA LEU A 216 15.58 -14.44 -9.35
C LEU A 216 16.32 -15.62 -9.96
N LEU A 217 15.81 -16.16 -11.07
CA LEU A 217 16.46 -17.28 -11.78
C LEU A 217 17.89 -16.90 -12.25
N GLY A 218 18.08 -15.65 -12.69
CA GLY A 218 19.40 -15.11 -13.01
C GLY A 218 20.32 -15.02 -11.78
N LEU A 219 19.85 -14.45 -10.66
CA LEU A 219 20.63 -14.38 -9.42
C LEU A 219 21.01 -15.76 -8.87
N LEU A 220 20.10 -16.73 -8.97
CA LEU A 220 20.32 -18.12 -8.55
C LEU A 220 21.29 -18.88 -9.47
N ALA A 221 21.36 -18.52 -10.75
CA ALA A 221 22.34 -19.11 -11.68
C ALA A 221 23.78 -18.60 -11.45
N PHE A 222 23.96 -17.49 -10.73
CA PHE A 222 25.25 -16.82 -10.53
C PHE A 222 25.68 -16.65 -9.06
N SER A 223 24.90 -17.10 -8.09
CA SER A 223 25.25 -17.01 -6.65
C SER A 223 24.89 -18.28 -5.88
N ALA A 224 25.61 -18.56 -4.80
CA ALA A 224 25.33 -19.64 -3.85
C ALA A 224 24.10 -19.37 -2.94
N TYR A 225 23.09 -18.67 -3.48
CA TYR A 225 21.88 -18.33 -2.73
C TYR A 225 21.05 -19.60 -2.52
N THR A 226 20.74 -19.91 -1.27
CA THR A 226 19.86 -21.02 -0.92
C THR A 226 18.43 -20.68 -1.32
N TRP A 227 17.75 -21.65 -1.95
CA TRP A 227 16.43 -21.56 -2.58
C TRP A 227 15.25 -21.14 -1.68
N SER A 228 15.46 -20.85 -0.40
CA SER A 228 14.43 -21.05 0.63
C SER A 228 13.29 -20.05 0.61
N ASP A 229 13.51 -18.73 0.66
CA ASP A 229 12.41 -17.83 1.06
C ASP A 229 11.81 -16.99 -0.07
N VAL A 230 12.65 -16.38 -0.92
CA VAL A 230 12.17 -15.49 -1.99
C VAL A 230 11.60 -16.28 -3.17
N SER A 231 12.21 -17.41 -3.53
CA SER A 231 11.74 -18.28 -4.61
C SER A 231 10.37 -18.90 -4.29
N LEU A 232 10.16 -19.30 -3.03
CA LEU A 232 8.87 -19.80 -2.56
C LEU A 232 7.80 -18.71 -2.59
N LEU A 233 8.12 -17.47 -2.22
CA LEU A 233 7.19 -16.35 -2.30
C LEU A 233 6.72 -16.11 -3.74
N VAL A 234 7.64 -16.05 -4.71
CA VAL A 234 7.30 -15.83 -6.13
C VAL A 234 6.43 -16.95 -6.68
N VAL A 235 6.81 -18.21 -6.43
CA VAL A 235 6.03 -19.37 -6.85
C VAL A 235 4.65 -19.37 -6.19
N SER A 236 4.58 -19.03 -4.90
CA SER A 236 3.32 -18.95 -4.16
C SER A 236 2.40 -17.86 -4.68
N LEU A 237 2.93 -16.71 -5.10
CA LEU A 237 2.14 -15.62 -5.68
C LEU A 237 1.61 -15.97 -7.07
N ILE A 238 2.44 -16.58 -7.90
CA ILE A 238 2.02 -17.06 -9.23
C ILE A 238 0.96 -18.16 -9.06
N ALA A 239 1.16 -19.09 -8.12
CA ALA A 239 0.18 -20.12 -7.80
C ALA A 239 -1.12 -19.55 -7.25
N ALA A 240 -1.06 -18.59 -6.32
CA ALA A 240 -2.22 -17.90 -5.76
C ALA A 240 -3.01 -17.15 -6.83
N LEU A 241 -2.33 -16.50 -7.79
CA LEU A 241 -2.97 -15.86 -8.93
C LEU A 241 -3.62 -16.87 -9.87
N GLY A 242 -2.95 -17.99 -10.16
CA GLY A 242 -3.52 -19.10 -10.93
C GLY A 242 -4.77 -19.67 -10.27
N LEU A 243 -4.72 -19.93 -8.96
CA LEU A 243 -5.87 -20.39 -8.16
C LEU A 243 -6.99 -19.36 -8.15
N SER A 244 -6.68 -18.06 -8.06
CA SER A 244 -7.69 -17.00 -8.13
C SER A 244 -8.46 -17.00 -9.46
N ALA A 245 -7.84 -17.43 -10.57
CA ALA A 245 -8.50 -17.52 -11.87
C ALA A 245 -9.60 -18.62 -11.93
N LEU A 246 -9.54 -19.59 -11.02
CA LEU A 246 -10.57 -20.62 -10.86
C LEU A 246 -11.81 -20.09 -10.12
N VAL A 247 -11.66 -19.02 -9.33
CA VAL A 247 -12.76 -18.40 -8.60
C VAL A 247 -13.69 -17.68 -9.60
N PRO A 248 -14.98 -18.02 -9.68
CA PRO A 248 -15.89 -17.44 -10.68
C PRO A 248 -16.21 -15.96 -10.40
N SER A 249 -16.22 -15.55 -9.13
CA SER A 249 -16.60 -14.18 -8.73
C SER A 249 -15.47 -13.16 -8.94
N THR A 250 -15.69 -12.19 -9.84
CA THR A 250 -14.82 -11.00 -10.03
C THR A 250 -14.56 -10.25 -8.73
N ARG A 251 -15.58 -10.18 -7.85
CA ARG A 251 -15.46 -9.52 -6.55
C ARG A 251 -14.44 -10.23 -5.68
N VAL A 252 -14.58 -11.55 -5.49
CA VAL A 252 -13.66 -12.34 -4.66
C VAL A 252 -12.23 -12.29 -5.23
N ARG A 253 -12.06 -12.37 -6.54
CA ARG A 253 -10.73 -12.23 -7.17
C ARG A 253 -10.08 -10.88 -6.86
N ALA A 254 -10.84 -9.79 -6.90
CA ALA A 254 -10.31 -8.48 -6.58
C ALA A 254 -9.83 -8.38 -5.11
N TYR A 255 -10.57 -8.96 -4.16
CA TYR A 255 -10.14 -9.05 -2.75
C TYR A 255 -8.82 -9.79 -2.64
N LEU A 256 -8.77 -11.02 -3.16
CA LEU A 256 -7.59 -11.89 -3.04
C LEU A 256 -6.35 -11.26 -3.69
N ILE A 257 -6.47 -10.80 -4.94
CA ILE A 257 -5.34 -10.29 -5.71
C ILE A 257 -4.82 -8.97 -5.12
N SER A 258 -5.71 -8.02 -4.80
CA SER A 258 -5.25 -6.73 -4.25
C SER A 258 -4.67 -6.86 -2.85
N SER A 259 -5.19 -7.76 -2.03
CA SER A 259 -4.68 -8.02 -0.67
C SER A 259 -3.34 -8.75 -0.72
N ALA A 260 -3.16 -9.68 -1.67
CA ALA A 260 -1.88 -10.32 -1.92
C ALA A 260 -0.81 -9.31 -2.36
N PHE A 261 -1.13 -8.41 -3.30
CA PHE A 261 -0.20 -7.35 -3.70
C PHE A 261 0.17 -6.44 -2.54
N PHE A 262 -0.83 -6.04 -1.74
CA PHE A 262 -0.59 -5.24 -0.54
C PHE A 262 0.35 -5.94 0.45
N ALA A 263 0.11 -7.22 0.73
CA ALA A 263 0.93 -7.98 1.68
C ALA A 263 2.38 -8.17 1.21
N VAL A 264 2.59 -8.42 -0.09
CA VAL A 264 3.92 -8.68 -0.64
C VAL A 264 4.83 -7.46 -0.58
N VAL A 265 4.31 -6.27 -0.88
CA VAL A 265 5.15 -5.07 -0.86
C VAL A 265 5.65 -4.72 0.55
N HIS A 266 4.95 -5.20 1.58
CA HIS A 266 5.30 -5.02 2.99
C HIS A 266 6.40 -5.98 3.48
N LEU A 267 6.81 -6.96 2.67
CA LEU A 267 7.90 -7.89 3.03
C LEU A 267 9.31 -7.29 2.86
N SER A 268 9.41 -6.09 2.32
CA SER A 268 10.70 -5.46 2.00
C SER A 268 11.51 -5.19 3.27
N GLY A 269 12.75 -5.67 3.33
CA GLY A 269 13.69 -5.43 4.44
C GLY A 269 13.57 -6.39 5.63
N ILE A 270 12.62 -7.32 5.60
CA ILE A 270 12.34 -8.29 6.67
C ILE A 270 13.29 -9.48 6.57
N ASN A 271 13.95 -9.86 7.67
CA ASN A 271 14.81 -11.04 7.73
C ASN A 271 14.21 -12.16 8.59
N GLN A 272 13.29 -11.83 9.51
CA GLN A 272 12.66 -12.79 10.41
C GLN A 272 11.15 -12.61 10.46
N GLY A 273 10.42 -13.72 10.63
CA GLY A 273 8.96 -13.69 10.76
C GLY A 273 8.19 -13.19 9.53
N ALA A 274 8.79 -13.25 8.33
CA ALA A 274 8.15 -12.81 7.08
C ALA A 274 6.78 -13.45 6.83
N ILE A 275 6.61 -14.74 7.19
CA ILE A 275 5.32 -15.43 7.04
C ILE A 275 4.24 -14.87 7.96
N ALA A 276 4.60 -14.47 9.18
CA ALA A 276 3.67 -13.86 10.13
C ALA A 276 3.22 -12.48 9.62
N LEU A 277 4.18 -11.68 9.13
CA LEU A 277 3.89 -10.38 8.53
C LEU A 277 3.04 -10.51 7.27
N LEU A 278 3.36 -11.45 6.38
CA LEU A 278 2.58 -11.70 5.16
C LEU A 278 1.14 -12.07 5.50
N ALA A 279 0.93 -12.97 6.47
CA ALA A 279 -0.40 -13.38 6.89
C ALA A 279 -1.20 -12.21 7.48
N ALA A 280 -0.60 -11.44 8.39
CA ALA A 280 -1.23 -10.28 9.02
C ALA A 280 -1.59 -9.20 7.97
N THR A 281 -0.63 -8.82 7.13
CA THR A 281 -0.84 -7.79 6.09
C THR A 281 -1.83 -8.24 5.00
N PHE A 282 -1.89 -9.53 4.66
CA PHE A 282 -2.89 -10.06 3.76
C PHE A 282 -4.31 -9.94 4.33
N ILE A 283 -4.50 -10.32 5.59
CA ILE A 283 -5.78 -10.20 6.29
C ILE A 283 -6.16 -8.72 6.45
N GLY A 284 -5.19 -7.85 6.71
CA GLY A 284 -5.36 -6.41 6.66
C GLY A 284 -5.84 -5.91 5.31
N GLY A 285 -5.20 -6.35 4.23
CA GLY A 285 -5.61 -6.05 2.86
C GLY A 285 -7.07 -6.43 2.59
N LEU A 286 -7.53 -7.58 3.10
CA LEU A 286 -8.93 -8.02 2.96
C LEU A 286 -9.89 -7.11 3.73
N CYS A 287 -9.52 -6.69 4.94
CA CYS A 287 -10.32 -5.74 5.75
C CYS A 287 -10.46 -4.40 5.03
N LEU A 288 -9.35 -3.86 4.52
CA LEU A 288 -9.29 -2.58 3.83
C LEU A 288 -10.05 -2.61 2.49
N ALA A 289 -9.95 -3.72 1.75
CA ALA A 289 -10.78 -3.97 0.57
C ALA A 289 -12.27 -4.06 0.94
N GLY A 290 -12.60 -4.68 2.07
CA GLY A 290 -13.95 -4.73 2.64
C GLY A 290 -14.53 -3.34 2.92
N ALA A 291 -13.76 -2.49 3.59
CA ALA A 291 -14.16 -1.12 3.91
C ALA A 291 -14.46 -0.31 2.64
N TYR A 292 -13.60 -0.42 1.63
CA TYR A 292 -13.78 0.25 0.34
C TYR A 292 -15.00 -0.29 -0.42
N ASP A 293 -15.11 -1.59 -0.60
CA ASP A 293 -16.17 -2.22 -1.40
C ASP A 293 -17.55 -2.06 -0.74
N ARG A 294 -17.60 -1.87 0.58
CA ARG A 294 -18.85 -1.59 1.31
C ARG A 294 -19.36 -0.16 1.13
N THR A 295 -18.47 0.79 0.86
CA THR A 295 -18.76 2.24 0.92
C THR A 295 -18.53 2.98 -0.39
N GLY A 296 -17.71 2.45 -1.30
CA GLY A 296 -17.27 3.11 -2.54
C GLY A 296 -16.29 4.27 -2.32
N SER A 297 -15.84 4.48 -1.08
CA SER A 297 -14.91 5.53 -0.69
C SER A 297 -13.62 4.94 -0.14
N ILE A 298 -12.48 5.58 -0.40
CA ILE A 298 -11.20 5.20 0.25
C ILE A 298 -11.09 5.70 1.69
N LEU A 299 -11.93 6.65 2.12
CA LEU A 299 -11.84 7.25 3.44
C LEU A 299 -11.97 6.23 4.58
N PRO A 300 -12.94 5.27 4.57
CA PRO A 300 -12.99 4.22 5.58
C PRO A 300 -11.73 3.34 5.61
N SER A 301 -11.14 3.03 4.46
CA SER A 301 -9.90 2.25 4.39
C SER A 301 -8.72 3.05 4.97
N ILE A 302 -8.59 4.33 4.64
CA ILE A 302 -7.56 5.23 5.21
C ILE A 302 -7.68 5.26 6.74
N ILE A 303 -8.89 5.43 7.27
CA ILE A 303 -9.12 5.47 8.72
C ILE A 303 -8.80 4.12 9.36
N ALA A 304 -9.27 3.01 8.79
CA ALA A 304 -9.00 1.67 9.30
C ALA A 304 -7.50 1.35 9.33
N HIS A 305 -6.78 1.74 8.28
CA HIS A 305 -5.33 1.58 8.17
C HIS A 305 -4.60 2.48 9.17
N ALA A 306 -4.99 3.77 9.27
CA ALA A 306 -4.44 4.69 10.26
C ALA A 306 -4.63 4.19 11.70
N ILE A 307 -5.78 3.59 12.04
CA ILE A 307 -6.03 2.97 13.35
C ILE A 307 -5.04 1.84 13.61
N ASN A 308 -4.86 0.93 12.65
CA ASN A 308 -3.89 -0.15 12.78
C ASN A 308 -2.46 0.37 13.00
N ASN A 309 -2.05 1.34 12.19
CA ASN A 309 -0.70 1.91 12.30
C ASN A 309 -0.54 2.71 13.59
N SER A 310 -1.60 3.35 14.09
CA SER A 310 -1.57 4.06 15.37
C SER A 310 -1.29 3.10 16.53
N VAL A 311 -1.90 1.92 16.51
CA VAL A 311 -1.64 0.89 17.54
C VAL A 311 -0.20 0.38 17.42
N ALA A 312 0.24 0.01 16.22
CA ALA A 312 1.59 -0.53 16.00
C ALA A 312 2.69 0.48 16.37
N PHE A 313 2.63 1.70 15.83
CA PHE A 313 3.64 2.73 16.10
C PHE A 313 3.51 3.32 17.51
N GLY A 314 2.30 3.40 18.06
CA GLY A 314 2.10 3.81 19.45
C GLY A 314 2.74 2.82 20.43
N GLN A 315 2.58 1.51 20.19
CA GLN A 315 3.24 0.45 20.95
C GLN A 315 4.77 0.52 20.81
N LEU A 316 5.26 0.72 19.59
CA LEU A 316 6.69 0.86 19.32
C LEU A 316 7.30 2.06 20.06
N ILE A 317 6.68 3.24 19.96
CA ILE A 317 7.14 4.46 20.64
C ILE A 317 7.09 4.30 22.16
N TYR A 318 6.01 3.72 22.69
CA TYR A 318 5.90 3.41 24.12
C TYR A 318 7.05 2.52 24.56
N CYS A 319 7.32 1.45 23.80
CA CYS A 319 8.38 0.51 24.12
C CYS A 319 9.77 1.15 24.07
N VAL A 320 10.10 1.88 23.01
CA VAL A 320 11.39 2.58 22.87
C VAL A 320 11.61 3.54 24.04
N ASN A 321 10.57 4.28 24.46
CA ASN A 321 10.70 5.21 25.58
C ASN A 321 10.79 4.53 26.95
N ALA A 322 10.28 3.30 27.08
CA ALA A 322 10.39 2.49 28.29
C ALA A 322 11.73 1.72 28.40
N TYR A 323 12.27 1.25 27.27
CA TYR A 323 13.40 0.30 27.22
C TYR A 323 14.63 0.82 26.46
N GLY A 324 14.63 2.06 25.96
CA GLY A 324 15.79 2.74 25.38
C GLY A 324 15.88 2.68 23.85
N SER A 325 15.62 1.53 23.24
CA SER A 325 15.69 1.35 21.78
C SER A 325 14.79 0.21 21.30
N VAL A 326 14.57 0.14 19.98
CA VAL A 326 13.73 -0.91 19.37
C VAL A 326 14.27 -2.32 19.64
N GLN A 327 15.60 -2.50 19.72
CA GLN A 327 16.21 -3.81 19.95
C GLN A 327 15.90 -4.39 21.34
N ASN A 328 15.48 -3.53 22.28
CA ASN A 328 15.05 -3.94 23.61
C ASN A 328 13.54 -4.21 23.68
N CYS A 329 12.82 -3.99 22.57
CA CYS A 329 11.41 -4.31 22.39
C CYS A 329 11.26 -5.76 21.91
N GLY A 330 11.40 -6.70 22.84
CA GLY A 330 11.16 -8.13 22.60
C GLY A 330 9.69 -8.46 22.32
#